data_AF-A0A7V9GF64-F1
#
_entry.id   AF-A0A7V9GF64-F1
#
_cell.length_a   1.000
_cell.length_b   1.000
_cell.length_c   1.000
_cell.angle_alpha   90.00
_cell.angle_beta   90.00
_cell.angle_gamma   90.00
#
_symmetry.space_group_name_H-M   'P 1'
#
loop_
_entity.id
_entity.type
_entity.pdbx_description
1 polymer ?
#
loop_
_entity_poly.entity_id
_entity_poly.type
_entity_poly.pdbx_seq_one_letter_code
_entity_poly.pdbx_strand_id
1 'polypeptide(L)'
;MLGDPPGRSLLTLVAVTAVGEEVLFRGLLPALVRSVGFSSVGARRIAVLAFGVWHLPDAAPDGPLTAIGTFMLTSAAAAVVFEPLRRRTGSVFAPAAAHLLLNGCGLLLTEW
;
A
#
# COMPACT_ATOMS: atom_id res chain seq x y z
N MET A 1 -25.61 3.93 22.88
CA MET A 1 -24.53 3.97 21.88
C MET A 1 -24.95 3.06 20.74
N LEU A 2 -25.54 3.61 19.67
CA LEU A 2 -25.87 2.84 18.47
C LEU A 2 -24.53 2.58 17.76
N GLY A 3 -24.07 1.33 17.74
CA GLY A 3 -22.86 0.95 17.02
C GLY A 3 -23.05 1.24 15.54
N ASP A 4 -22.02 1.83 14.90
CA ASP A 4 -22.01 1.97 13.45
C ASP A 4 -22.27 0.60 12.80
N PRO A 5 -23.04 0.53 11.70
CA PRO A 5 -23.24 -0.72 10.99
C PRO A 5 -21.85 -1.29 10.64
N PRO A 6 -21.60 -2.60 10.86
CA PRO A 6 -20.26 -3.17 10.84
C PRO A 6 -19.46 -2.84 9.57
N GLY A 7 -20.13 -2.70 8.42
CA GLY A 7 -19.52 -2.31 7.15
C GLY A 7 -18.99 -0.87 7.09
N ARG A 8 -19.57 0.09 7.82
CA ARG A 8 -19.16 1.51 7.75
C ARG A 8 -17.83 1.75 8.47
N SER A 9 -17.64 1.12 9.62
CA SER A 9 -16.38 1.20 10.38
C SER A 9 -15.26 0.49 9.64
N LEU A 10 -15.54 -0.67 9.04
CA LEU A 10 -14.57 -1.40 8.21
C LEU A 10 -14.16 -0.60 6.97
N LEU A 11 -15.13 -0.05 6.23
CA LEU A 11 -14.84 0.79 5.07
C LEU A 11 -13.99 2.01 5.46
N THR A 12 -14.30 2.64 6.60
CA THR A 12 -13.53 3.77 7.12
C THR A 12 -12.09 3.37 7.42
N LEU A 13 -11.90 2.24 8.11
CA LEU A 13 -10.57 1.72 8.43
C LEU A 13 -9.78 1.45 7.14
N VAL A 14 -10.36 0.71 6.19
CA VAL A 14 -9.69 0.36 4.93
C VAL A 14 -9.35 1.62 4.13
N ALA A 15 -10.24 2.61 4.08
CA ALA A 15 -9.99 3.87 3.39
C ALA A 15 -8.87 4.69 4.06
N VAL A 16 -8.89 4.81 5.39
CA VAL A 16 -7.86 5.53 6.14
C VAL A 16 -6.50 4.85 5.99
N THR A 17 -6.43 3.52 6.09
CA THR A 17 -5.20 2.76 5.89
C THR A 17 -4.66 2.97 4.47
N ALA A 18 -5.50 2.80 3.44
CA ALA A 18 -5.09 3.00 2.05
C ALA A 18 -4.52 4.41 1.83
N VAL A 19 -5.23 5.46 2.29
CA VAL A 19 -4.75 6.85 2.15
C VAL A 19 -3.44 7.06 2.92
N GLY A 20 -3.36 6.58 4.16
CA GLY A 20 -2.17 6.73 5.01
C GLY A 20 -0.93 6.08 4.39
N GLU A 21 -1.07 4.88 3.86
CA GLU A 21 0.02 4.16 3.19
C GLU A 21 0.45 4.84 1.89
N GLU A 22 -0.47 5.36 1.09
CA GLU A 22 -0.10 6.11 -0.10
C GLU A 22 0.62 7.43 0.24
N VAL A 23 0.16 8.13 1.28
CA VAL A 23 0.85 9.33 1.78
C VAL A 23 2.27 8.99 2.23
N LEU A 24 2.44 7.92 3.00
CA LEU A 24 3.74 7.50 3.51
C LEU A 24 4.67 7.06 2.37
N PHE A 25 4.29 6.07 1.58
CA PHE A 25 5.19 5.41 0.64
C PHE A 25 5.27 6.12 -0.73
N ARG A 26 4.27 6.91 -1.15
CA ARG A 26 4.25 7.59 -2.46
C ARG A 26 4.36 9.12 -2.32
N GLY A 27 4.34 9.62 -1.09
CA GLY A 27 4.60 11.01 -0.73
C GLY A 27 5.88 11.15 0.09
N LEU A 28 5.77 10.91 1.39
CA LEU A 28 6.77 11.26 2.40
C LEU A 28 8.11 10.52 2.20
N LEU A 29 8.10 9.19 2.16
CA LEU A 29 9.32 8.38 2.08
C LEU A 29 10.17 8.71 0.84
N PRO A 30 9.62 8.74 -0.40
CA PRO A 30 10.40 9.17 -1.55
C PRO A 30 10.95 10.59 -1.43
N ALA A 31 10.25 11.50 -0.75
CA ALA A 31 10.73 12.87 -0.53
C ALA A 31 11.93 12.89 0.43
N LEU A 32 11.86 12.15 1.54
CA LEU A 32 12.96 12.00 2.50
C LEU A 32 14.18 11.31 1.89
N VAL A 33 13.95 10.26 1.09
CA VAL A 33 15.05 9.55 0.42
C VAL A 33 15.75 10.46 -0.60
N ARG A 34 15.00 11.31 -1.32
CA ARG A 34 15.59 12.33 -2.19
C ARG A 34 16.34 13.41 -1.41
N SER A 35 15.87 13.82 -0.22
CA SER A 35 16.55 14.85 0.56
C SER A 35 17.92 14.45 1.08
N VAL A 36 18.22 13.14 1.12
CA VAL A 36 19.55 12.62 1.48
C VAL A 36 20.41 12.22 0.27
N GLY A 37 20.03 12.68 -0.94
CA GLY A 37 20.90 12.63 -2.14
C GLY A 37 20.59 11.52 -3.15
N PHE A 38 19.54 10.71 -2.95
CA PHE A 38 19.17 9.68 -3.92
C PHE A 38 18.46 10.28 -5.14
N SER A 39 18.66 9.66 -6.30
CA SER A 39 17.92 10.01 -7.52
C SER A 39 16.42 9.73 -7.38
N SER A 40 15.60 10.40 -8.18
CA SER A 40 14.15 10.14 -8.23
C SER A 40 13.81 8.69 -8.60
N VAL A 41 14.64 8.01 -9.39
CA VAL A 41 14.46 6.57 -9.68
C VAL A 41 14.79 5.73 -8.44
N GLY A 42 15.90 6.02 -7.77
CA GLY A 42 16.32 5.32 -6.56
C GLY A 42 15.30 5.44 -5.42
N ALA A 43 14.82 6.66 -5.16
CA ALA A 43 13.82 6.93 -4.12
C ALA A 43 12.52 6.14 -4.33
N ARG A 44 12.08 5.99 -5.58
CA ARG A 44 10.89 5.20 -5.91
C ARG A 44 11.11 3.70 -5.73
N ARG A 45 12.26 3.18 -6.16
CA ARG A 45 12.61 1.77 -5.95
C ARG A 45 12.66 1.43 -4.46
N ILE A 46 13.27 2.30 -3.66
CA ILE A 46 13.31 2.15 -2.20
C ILE A 46 11.89 2.14 -1.63
N ALA A 47 11.03 3.07 -2.04
CA ALA A 47 9.66 3.12 -1.55
C ALA A 47 8.83 1.88 -1.93
N VAL A 48 8.98 1.36 -3.15
CA VAL A 48 8.35 0.11 -3.60
C VAL A 48 8.78 -1.07 -2.75
N LEU A 49 10.09 -1.21 -2.51
CA LEU A 49 10.63 -2.30 -1.69
C LEU A 49 10.24 -2.15 -0.21
N ALA A 50 10.24 -0.93 0.31
CA ALA A 50 9.82 -0.62 1.66
C ALA A 50 8.34 -0.96 1.89
N PHE A 51 7.49 -0.69 0.89
CA PHE A 51 6.08 -1.11 0.92
C PHE A 51 5.97 -2.64 1.00
N GLY A 52 6.79 -3.38 0.26
CA GLY A 52 6.81 -4.85 0.38
C GLY A 52 7.28 -5.35 1.75
N VAL A 53 8.36 -4.77 2.28
CA VAL A 53 8.90 -5.11 3.60
C VAL A 53 7.88 -4.82 4.71
N TRP A 54 7.13 -3.73 4.58
CA TRP A 54 6.09 -3.33 5.53
C TRP A 54 5.04 -4.43 5.78
N HIS A 55 4.76 -5.27 4.78
CA HIS A 55 3.76 -6.34 4.84
C HIS A 55 4.33 -7.70 5.27
N LEU A 56 5.64 -7.81 5.53
CA LEU A 56 6.22 -9.06 6.02
C LEU A 56 5.60 -9.54 7.35
N PRO A 57 5.34 -8.66 8.34
CA PRO A 57 4.72 -9.09 9.60
C PRO A 57 3.36 -9.76 9.44
N ASP A 58 2.59 -9.34 8.43
CA ASP A 58 1.24 -9.89 8.17
C ASP A 58 1.29 -11.37 7.74
N ALA A 59 2.37 -11.77 7.05
CA ALA A 59 2.53 -13.10 6.47
C ALA A 59 3.60 -13.96 7.18
N ALA A 60 4.35 -13.39 8.12
CA ALA A 60 5.38 -14.09 8.88
C ALA A 60 4.84 -15.30 9.67
N PRO A 61 3.65 -15.25 10.31
CA PRO A 61 3.09 -16.40 11.03
C PRO A 61 2.84 -17.63 10.15
N ASP A 62 2.57 -17.44 8.85
CA ASP A 62 2.28 -18.51 7.88
C ASP A 62 3.55 -19.11 7.26
N GLY A 63 4.73 -18.68 7.71
CA GLY A 63 6.02 -19.23 7.35
C GLY A 63 6.75 -18.52 6.20
N PRO A 64 8.01 -18.92 5.93
CA PRO A 64 8.91 -18.16 5.06
C PRO A 64 8.44 -18.01 3.62
N LEU A 65 7.81 -19.04 3.05
CA LEU A 65 7.33 -19.00 1.67
C LEU A 65 6.18 -18.00 1.51
N THR A 66 5.25 -17.96 2.46
CA THR A 66 4.14 -17.00 2.48
C THR A 66 4.68 -15.58 2.66
N ALA A 67 5.61 -15.36 3.58
CA ALA A 67 6.25 -14.06 3.77
C ALA A 67 6.97 -13.56 2.50
N ILE A 68 7.74 -14.42 1.82
CA ILE A 68 8.38 -14.10 0.54
C ILE A 68 7.33 -13.79 -0.53
N GLY A 69 6.28 -14.62 -0.63
CA GLY A 69 5.17 -14.41 -1.56
C GLY A 69 4.50 -13.05 -1.37
N THR A 70 4.19 -12.70 -0.12
CA THR A 70 3.59 -11.40 0.26
C THR A 70 4.50 -10.24 -0.09
N PHE A 71 5.79 -10.32 0.26
CA PHE A 71 6.77 -9.29 -0.11
C PHE A 71 6.82 -9.07 -1.63
N MET A 72 6.87 -10.16 -2.40
CA MET A 72 6.94 -10.08 -3.87
C MET A 72 5.67 -9.49 -4.46
N LEU A 73 4.50 -9.95 -3.99
CA LEU A 73 3.19 -9.50 -4.48
C LEU A 73 2.96 -8.02 -4.19
N THR A 74 3.18 -7.59 -2.96
CA THR A 74 2.97 -6.21 -2.53
C THR A 74 3.98 -5.26 -3.16
N SER A 75 5.26 -5.65 -3.28
CA SER A 75 6.26 -4.90 -4.05
C SER A 75 5.87 -4.78 -5.52
N ALA A 76 5.39 -5.86 -6.14
CA ALA A 76 4.95 -5.84 -7.52
C ALA A 76 3.74 -4.92 -7.72
N ALA A 77 2.73 -5.00 -6.85
CA ALA A 77 1.57 -4.12 -6.88
C ALA A 77 1.98 -2.64 -6.77
N ALA A 78 2.90 -2.32 -5.85
CA ALA A 78 3.45 -0.97 -5.73
C ALA A 78 4.18 -0.52 -7.00
N ALA A 79 4.99 -1.40 -7.61
CA ALA A 79 5.75 -1.08 -8.80
C ALA A 79 4.89 -0.87 -10.06
N VAL A 80 3.83 -1.67 -10.23
CA VAL A 80 3.07 -1.75 -11.50
C VAL A 80 1.75 -1.00 -11.46
N VAL A 81 1.16 -0.79 -10.27
CA VAL A 81 -0.12 -0.09 -10.10
C VAL A 81 0.11 1.28 -9.47
N PHE A 82 0.56 1.31 -8.22
CA PHE A 82 0.51 2.52 -7.40
C PHE A 82 1.52 3.59 -7.83
N GLU A 83 2.77 3.19 -8.05
CA GLU A 83 3.82 4.12 -8.48
C GLU A 83 3.52 4.73 -9.87
N PRO A 84 3.11 3.96 -10.90
CA PRO A 84 2.69 4.54 -12.17
C PRO A 84 1.52 5.52 -12.04
N LEU A 85 0.51 5.22 -11.22
CA LEU A 85 -0.60 6.15 -10.95
C LEU A 85 -0.11 7.45 -10.30
N ARG A 86 0.74 7.36 -9.27
CA ARG A 86 1.35 8.52 -8.62
C ARG A 86 2.08 9.43 -9.59
N ARG A 87 2.85 8.84 -10.52
CA ARG A 87 3.63 9.60 -11.51
C ARG A 87 2.80 10.26 -12.57
N ARG A 88 1.83 9.52 -13.11
CA ARG A 88 0.99 10.01 -14.22
C ARG A 88 0.05 11.13 -13.74
N THR A 89 -0.45 11.02 -12.52
CA THR A 89 -1.46 11.95 -11.98
C THR A 89 -0.87 13.06 -11.12
N GLY A 90 0.32 12.90 -10.58
CA GLY A 90 0.86 13.84 -9.60
C GLY A 90 0.19 13.74 -8.22
N SER A 91 -0.80 12.88 -8.03
CA SER A 91 -1.64 12.80 -6.82
C SER A 91 -1.43 11.51 -6.04
N VAL A 92 -1.55 11.58 -4.70
CA VAL A 92 -1.61 10.41 -3.81
C VAL A 92 -3.02 9.81 -3.71
N PHE A 93 -4.06 10.58 -4.06
CA PHE A 93 -5.43 10.08 -4.03
C PHE A 93 -5.73 9.10 -5.17
N ALA A 94 -5.06 9.24 -6.32
CA ALA A 94 -5.21 8.31 -7.43
C ALA A 94 -4.78 6.88 -7.08
N PRO A 95 -3.56 6.63 -6.55
CA PRO A 95 -3.21 5.30 -6.06
C PRO A 95 -4.03 4.90 -4.82
N ALA A 96 -4.46 5.83 -3.96
CA ALA A 96 -5.25 5.48 -2.77
C ALA A 96 -6.63 4.92 -3.14
N ALA A 97 -7.26 5.47 -4.19
CA ALA A 97 -8.50 4.92 -4.72
C ALA A 97 -8.29 3.51 -5.31
N ALA A 98 -7.21 3.29 -6.06
CA ALA A 98 -6.86 1.96 -6.57
C ALA A 98 -6.58 0.98 -5.43
N HIS A 99 -5.92 1.43 -4.37
CA HIS A 99 -5.62 0.64 -3.19
C HIS A 99 -6.89 0.25 -2.43
N LEU A 100 -7.80 1.20 -2.20
CA LEU A 100 -9.11 0.93 -1.61
C LEU A 100 -9.89 -0.12 -2.41
N LEU A 101 -9.86 -0.04 -3.75
CA LEU A 101 -10.51 -1.05 -4.61
C LEU A 101 -9.87 -2.43 -4.47
N LEU A 102 -8.53 -2.52 -4.42
CA LEU A 102 -7.82 -3.79 -4.23
C LEU A 102 -8.13 -4.41 -2.85
N ASN A 103 -8.15 -3.59 -1.79
CA ASN A 103 -8.50 -4.05 -0.45
C ASN A 103 -9.97 -4.51 -0.39
N GLY A 104 -10.87 -3.77 -1.05
CA GLY A 104 -12.29 -4.15 -1.16
C GLY A 104 -12.50 -5.46 -1.92
N CYS A 105 -11.80 -5.68 -3.04
CA CYS A 105 -11.82 -6.95 -3.76
C CYS A 105 -11.29 -8.10 -2.90
N GLY A 106 -10.20 -7.88 -2.15
CA GLY A 106 -9.65 -8.89 -1.23
C GLY A 106 -10.68 -9.31 -0.18
N LEU A 107 -11.32 -8.33 0.47
CA LEU A 107 -12.38 -8.59 1.45
C LEU A 107 -13.49 -9.47 0.86
N LEU A 108 -14.03 -9.09 -0.31
CA LEU A 108 -15.12 -9.82 -0.97
C LEU A 108 -14.77 -11.26 -1.37
N LEU A 109 -13.48 -11.54 -1.63
CA LEU A 109 -13.01 -12.88 -2.00
C LEU A 109 -12.74 -13.78 -0.79
N THR A 110 -12.58 -13.21 0.39
CA THR A 110 -12.35 -13.96 1.64
C THR A 110 -13.61 -14.20 2.48
N GLU A 111 -14.75 -13.58 2.14
CA GLU A 111 -16.03 -13.78 2.84
C GLU A 111 -16.87 -14.97 2.32
N TRP A 112 -16.26 -16.00 1.71
CA TRP A 112 -16.94 -17.21 1.20
C TRP A 112 -16.40 -18.49 1.80
#